data_AF-A0A369T7N6-F1
#
_entry.id   AF-A0A369T7N6-F1
#
_cell.length_a   1.000
_cell.length_b   1.000
_cell.length_c   1.000
_cell.angle_alpha   90.00
_cell.angle_beta   90.00
_cell.angle_gamma   90.00
#
_symmetry.space_group_name_H-M   'P 1'
#
loop_
_entity.id
_entity.type
_entity.pdbx_description
1 polymer ?
#
loop_
_entity_poly.entity_id
_entity_poly.type
_entity_poly.pdbx_seq_one_letter_code
_entity_poly.pdbx_strand_id
1 'polypeptide(L)'
;MTVPGSRGAQATDTDEPGSLPDGHAFAGLPRSGYRVILADPPWRFATWSHRGQGRGAEQHYPTMSTEEICALPVADAAARDCVLWLWGTWPNLPDALSVISAWGFTYKSCGFVWVKQNAKAAGLWVDFRDLFLGLGYGTRGNTEFCLRAARGAPKLKPGARAVPQLILAPRREHSRKPDETHERIEALYDGPYLEMFARERRPGWTPWGNEVDRFGGAVEATG
;
A
#
# COMPACT_ATOMS: atom_id res chain seq x y z
N MET A 1 -11.20 60.40 29.48
CA MET A 1 -11.70 59.03 29.68
C MET A 1 -11.57 58.33 28.34
N THR A 2 -10.50 57.57 28.15
CA THR A 2 -10.06 57.08 26.83
C THR A 2 -10.17 55.57 26.83
N VAL A 3 -10.93 54.99 25.90
CA VAL A 3 -11.09 53.53 25.76
C VAL A 3 -9.90 53.01 24.94
N PRO A 4 -9.11 52.03 25.41
CA PRO A 4 -8.04 51.44 24.61
C PRO A 4 -8.63 50.45 23.60
N GLY A 5 -8.18 50.55 22.35
CA GLY A 5 -8.55 49.63 21.27
C GLY A 5 -8.09 48.20 21.54
N SER A 6 -9.01 47.26 21.30
CA SER A 6 -8.73 45.82 21.27
C SER A 6 -7.82 45.49 20.09
N ARG A 7 -6.56 45.14 20.37
CA ARG A 7 -5.70 44.47 19.39
C ARG A 7 -6.28 43.07 19.16
N GLY A 8 -6.71 42.81 17.93
CA GLY A 8 -7.03 41.45 17.48
C GLY A 8 -5.80 40.58 17.64
N ALA A 9 -5.96 39.48 18.38
CA ALA A 9 -4.99 38.40 18.34
C ALA A 9 -5.00 37.85 16.91
N GLN A 10 -3.90 38.06 16.19
CA GLN A 10 -3.60 37.27 15.00
C GLN A 10 -3.40 35.84 15.48
N ALA A 11 -4.35 34.97 15.14
CA ALA A 11 -4.16 33.54 15.22
C ALA A 11 -2.99 33.20 14.30
N THR A 12 -1.87 32.78 14.89
CA THR A 12 -0.77 32.17 14.15
C THR A 12 -1.24 30.78 13.74
N ASP A 13 -1.75 30.69 12.53
CA ASP A 13 -2.07 29.45 11.85
C ASP A 13 -0.75 28.76 11.46
N THR A 14 -0.15 28.05 12.42
CA THR A 14 0.96 27.13 12.15
C THR A 14 0.36 25.76 11.88
N ASP A 15 -0.01 25.54 10.64
CA ASP A 15 -0.64 24.34 10.09
C ASP A 15 0.41 23.21 9.90
N GLU A 16 1.23 22.95 10.92
CA GLU A 16 2.06 21.74 10.99
C GLU A 16 1.17 20.64 11.57
N PRO A 17 0.78 19.63 10.78
CA PRO A 17 -0.04 18.55 11.29
C PRO A 17 0.73 17.82 12.40
N GLY A 18 0.30 18.03 13.65
CA GLY A 18 0.88 17.34 14.79
C GLY A 18 0.87 15.82 14.59
N SER A 19 1.85 15.14 15.17
CA SER A 19 1.92 13.68 15.17
C SER A 19 0.68 13.06 15.82
N LEU A 20 0.29 11.88 15.34
CA LEU A 20 -0.75 11.07 15.96
C LEU A 20 -0.31 10.63 17.36
N PRO A 21 -1.20 10.70 18.36
CA PRO A 21 -0.84 10.55 19.77
C PRO A 21 -0.47 9.10 20.13
N ASP A 22 0.16 8.93 21.29
CA ASP A 22 0.41 7.62 21.87
C ASP A 22 -0.88 6.82 22.05
N GLY A 23 -0.79 5.49 21.90
CA GLY A 23 -1.94 4.58 21.92
C GLY A 23 -2.75 4.55 20.62
N HIS A 24 -2.47 5.42 19.66
CA HIS A 24 -3.02 5.34 18.32
C HIS A 24 -2.33 4.25 17.48
N ALA A 25 -3.05 3.58 16.57
CA ALA A 25 -2.47 2.55 15.70
C ALA A 25 -1.33 3.06 14.80
N PHE A 26 -1.32 4.37 14.55
CA PHE A 26 -0.31 5.10 13.77
C PHE A 26 0.46 6.12 14.62
N ALA A 27 0.60 5.88 15.94
CA ALA A 27 1.28 6.80 16.85
C ALA A 27 2.65 7.25 16.30
N GLY A 28 2.95 8.54 16.43
CA GLY A 28 4.17 9.16 15.91
C GLY A 28 4.13 9.55 14.42
N LEU A 29 3.25 8.95 13.60
CA LEU A 29 3.08 9.38 12.21
C LEU A 29 2.38 10.76 12.13
N PRO A 30 2.67 11.59 11.11
CA PRO A 30 1.97 12.86 10.93
C PRO A 30 0.47 12.66 10.70
N ARG A 31 -0.37 13.43 11.40
CA ARG A 31 -1.82 13.43 11.16
C ARG A 31 -2.11 14.00 9.77
N SER A 32 -2.87 13.28 8.95
CA SER A 32 -3.23 13.72 7.60
C SER A 32 -2.04 14.15 6.73
N GLY A 33 -0.85 13.59 6.96
CA GLY A 33 0.39 14.03 6.32
C GLY A 33 0.71 13.35 4.98
N TYR A 34 0.09 12.20 4.68
CA TYR A 34 0.48 11.40 3.51
C TYR A 34 -0.42 11.65 2.31
N ARG A 35 0.20 12.00 1.18
CA ARG A 35 -0.49 12.18 -0.12
C ARG A 35 -0.59 10.88 -0.91
N VAL A 36 0.25 9.91 -0.58
CA VAL A 36 0.34 8.62 -1.24
C VAL A 36 0.47 7.54 -0.19
N ILE A 37 -0.42 6.54 -0.24
CA ILE A 37 -0.38 5.36 0.61
C ILE A 37 -0.29 4.12 -0.29
N LEU A 38 0.69 3.26 -0.03
CA LEU A 38 0.77 1.91 -0.58
C LEU A 38 0.52 0.92 0.55
N ALA A 39 -0.34 -0.07 0.33
CA ALA A 39 -0.66 -1.08 1.33
C ALA A 39 -0.72 -2.49 0.71
N ASP A 40 -0.12 -3.46 1.40
CA ASP A 40 -0.25 -4.90 1.12
C ASP A 40 -0.71 -5.64 2.38
N PRO A 41 -2.01 -5.56 2.74
CA PRO A 41 -2.50 -6.15 3.98
C PRO A 41 -2.26 -7.67 4.03
N PRO A 42 -2.02 -8.23 5.23
CA PRO A 42 -1.83 -9.66 5.41
C PRO A 42 -3.18 -10.39 5.42
N TRP A 43 -3.87 -10.42 4.27
CA TRP A 43 -5.22 -10.97 4.13
C TRP A 43 -5.33 -12.40 4.67
N ARG A 44 -6.26 -12.62 5.60
CA ARG A 44 -6.66 -13.96 6.01
C ARG A 44 -7.41 -14.64 4.86
N PHE A 45 -6.92 -15.81 4.46
CA PHE A 45 -7.54 -16.57 3.36
C PHE A 45 -8.35 -17.73 3.92
N ALA A 46 -9.68 -17.66 3.83
CA ALA A 46 -10.55 -18.79 4.17
C ALA A 46 -10.44 -19.88 3.09
N THR A 47 -9.84 -21.03 3.41
CA THR A 47 -9.74 -22.14 2.48
C THR A 47 -11.04 -22.92 2.41
N TRP A 48 -11.55 -23.18 1.20
CA TRP A 48 -12.78 -23.94 0.93
C TRP A 48 -12.74 -25.43 1.33
N SER A 49 -11.59 -25.96 1.78
CA SER A 49 -11.48 -27.34 2.25
C SER A 49 -10.38 -27.51 3.32
N HIS A 50 -10.57 -28.48 4.21
CA HIS A 50 -9.56 -28.88 5.20
C HIS A 50 -8.21 -29.28 4.57
N ARG A 51 -8.21 -29.79 3.33
CA ARG A 51 -6.97 -30.18 2.60
C ARG A 51 -6.15 -28.99 2.09
N GLY A 52 -6.74 -27.80 2.06
CA GLY A 52 -6.06 -26.53 1.75
C GLY A 52 -5.47 -25.84 2.98
N GLN A 53 -5.85 -26.27 4.19
CA GLN A 53 -5.28 -25.75 5.43
C GLN A 53 -3.79 -26.08 5.46
N GLY A 54 -2.95 -25.06 5.62
CA GLY A 54 -1.50 -25.22 5.59
C GLY A 54 -0.84 -25.06 4.20
N ARG A 55 -1.45 -24.31 3.29
CA ARG A 55 -0.78 -23.77 2.07
C ARG A 55 -0.99 -22.26 1.90
N GLY A 56 -1.54 -21.60 2.92
CA GLY A 56 -1.90 -20.19 2.91
C GLY A 56 -0.84 -19.29 3.56
N ALA A 57 -1.05 -17.98 3.45
CA ALA A 57 -0.15 -16.95 3.98
C ALA A 57 0.11 -17.09 5.50
N GLU A 58 -0.84 -17.64 6.24
CA GLU A 58 -0.78 -17.88 7.71
C GLU A 58 0.40 -18.72 8.17
N GLN A 59 1.01 -19.51 7.28
CA GLN A 59 2.21 -20.29 7.62
C GLN A 59 3.48 -19.45 7.66
N HIS A 60 3.44 -18.24 7.09
CA HIS A 60 4.62 -17.39 6.91
C HIS A 60 4.57 -16.13 7.78
N TYR A 61 3.38 -15.65 8.15
CA TYR A 61 3.15 -14.48 9.00
C TYR A 61 1.71 -14.47 9.56
N PRO A 62 1.46 -13.78 10.70
CA PRO A 62 0.10 -13.54 11.18
C PRO A 62 -0.76 -12.84 10.12
N THR A 63 -1.98 -13.34 9.90
CA THR A 63 -2.96 -12.73 8.99
C THR A 63 -4.05 -11.98 9.74
N MET A 64 -4.62 -10.98 9.09
CA MET A 64 -5.73 -10.18 9.58
C MET A 64 -7.02 -10.53 8.83
N SER A 65 -8.14 -10.57 9.52
CA SER A 65 -9.46 -10.62 8.90
C SER A 65 -9.77 -9.31 8.17
N THR A 66 -10.74 -9.35 7.25
CA THR A 66 -11.20 -8.14 6.55
C THR A 66 -11.66 -7.08 7.53
N GLU A 67 -12.35 -7.46 8.60
CA GLU A 67 -12.84 -6.56 9.66
C GLU A 67 -11.68 -5.88 10.40
N GLU A 68 -10.64 -6.65 10.76
CA GLU A 68 -9.44 -6.11 11.42
C GLU A 68 -8.72 -5.10 10.50
N ILE A 69 -8.64 -5.38 9.20
CA ILE A 69 -8.01 -4.47 8.22
C ILE A 69 -8.86 -3.21 8.05
N CYS A 70 -10.18 -3.36 7.90
CA CYS A 70 -11.14 -2.24 7.80
C CYS A 70 -11.09 -1.32 9.04
N ALA A 71 -10.84 -1.87 10.23
CA ALA A 71 -10.79 -1.12 11.48
C ALA A 71 -9.56 -0.22 11.63
N LEU A 72 -8.53 -0.36 10.78
CA LEU A 72 -7.36 0.51 10.83
C LEU A 72 -7.74 1.97 10.50
N PRO A 73 -7.34 2.95 11.33
CA PRO A 73 -7.75 4.36 11.18
C PRO A 73 -6.93 5.09 10.09
N VAL A 74 -6.81 4.52 8.89
CA VAL A 74 -5.93 5.01 7.81
C VAL A 74 -6.29 6.44 7.40
N ALA A 75 -7.57 6.78 7.54
CA ALA A 75 -8.11 8.12 7.37
C ALA A 75 -7.35 9.21 8.15
N ASP A 76 -6.78 8.87 9.31
CA ASP A 76 -6.12 9.80 10.21
C ASP A 76 -4.69 10.12 9.79
N ALA A 77 -4.06 9.27 8.98
CA ALA A 77 -2.74 9.50 8.38
C ALA A 77 -2.85 10.07 6.95
N ALA A 78 -3.96 9.82 6.26
CA ALA A 78 -4.20 10.28 4.89
C ALA A 78 -4.50 11.79 4.82
N ALA A 79 -3.79 12.49 3.94
CA ALA A 79 -4.08 13.87 3.59
C ALA A 79 -5.47 14.03 2.95
N ARG A 80 -5.97 15.27 2.90
CA ARG A 80 -7.25 15.60 2.24
C ARG A 80 -7.31 15.08 0.82
N ASP A 81 -6.24 15.30 0.06
CA ASP A 81 -6.05 14.84 -1.31
C ASP A 81 -5.01 13.72 -1.30
N CYS A 82 -5.48 12.48 -1.27
CA CYS A 82 -4.62 11.30 -1.10
C CYS A 82 -4.99 10.20 -2.10
N VAL A 83 -3.98 9.53 -2.65
CA VAL A 83 -4.15 8.31 -3.44
C VAL A 83 -3.77 7.09 -2.59
N LEU A 84 -4.58 6.04 -2.69
CA LEU A 84 -4.33 4.73 -2.09
C LEU A 84 -4.05 3.71 -3.19
N TRP A 85 -2.98 2.96 -2.99
CA TRP A 85 -2.59 1.80 -3.78
C TRP A 85 -2.72 0.56 -2.91
N LEU A 86 -3.66 -0.32 -3.23
CA LEU A 86 -4.00 -1.47 -2.39
C LEU A 86 -3.77 -2.78 -3.14
N TRP A 87 -2.79 -3.55 -2.68
CA TRP A 87 -2.53 -4.89 -3.19
C TRP A 87 -3.56 -5.91 -2.72
N GLY A 88 -3.88 -6.84 -3.61
CA GLY A 88 -4.74 -7.98 -3.31
C GLY A 88 -4.63 -9.07 -4.36
N THR A 89 -5.46 -10.09 -4.18
CA THR A 89 -5.57 -11.25 -5.07
C THR A 89 -7.00 -11.33 -5.57
N TRP A 90 -7.25 -11.85 -6.78
CA TRP A 90 -8.61 -11.88 -7.33
C TRP A 90 -9.71 -12.42 -6.38
N PRO A 91 -9.47 -13.48 -5.58
CA PRO A 91 -10.48 -13.96 -4.63
C PRO A 91 -10.85 -12.94 -3.53
N ASN A 92 -9.92 -12.06 -3.12
CA ASN A 92 -10.16 -11.06 -2.09
C ASN A 92 -10.58 -9.68 -2.65
N LEU A 93 -10.90 -9.59 -3.94
CA LEU A 93 -11.36 -8.34 -4.55
C LEU A 93 -12.56 -7.71 -3.80
N PRO A 94 -13.59 -8.45 -3.38
CA PRO A 94 -14.69 -7.87 -2.60
C PRO A 94 -14.22 -7.28 -1.26
N ASP A 95 -13.29 -7.95 -0.57
CA ASP A 95 -12.70 -7.47 0.69
C ASP A 95 -11.88 -6.20 0.46
N ALA A 96 -11.06 -6.18 -0.59
CA ALA A 96 -10.25 -5.01 -0.95
C ALA A 96 -11.11 -3.78 -1.23
N LEU A 97 -12.27 -3.94 -1.90
CA LEU A 97 -13.22 -2.84 -2.11
C LEU A 97 -13.86 -2.37 -0.80
N SER A 98 -14.15 -3.30 0.12
CA SER A 98 -14.68 -2.98 1.45
C SER A 98 -13.66 -2.20 2.29
N VAL A 99 -12.38 -2.61 2.26
CA VAL A 99 -11.26 -1.91 2.92
C VAL A 99 -11.08 -0.50 2.36
N ILE A 100 -11.09 -0.33 1.03
CA ILE A 100 -11.02 1.00 0.38
C ILE A 100 -12.11 1.93 0.93
N SER A 101 -13.35 1.44 1.01
CA SER A 101 -14.48 2.20 1.52
C SER A 101 -14.31 2.54 3.01
N ALA A 102 -13.95 1.55 3.84
CA ALA A 102 -13.77 1.71 5.28
C ALA A 102 -12.68 2.73 5.64
N TRP A 103 -11.59 2.78 4.87
CA TRP A 103 -10.52 3.77 5.03
C TRP A 103 -10.90 5.17 4.50
N GLY A 104 -12.11 5.34 3.96
CA GLY A 104 -12.63 6.60 3.47
C GLY A 104 -12.01 7.03 2.13
N PHE A 105 -11.75 6.05 1.25
CA PHE A 105 -11.34 6.28 -0.13
C PHE A 105 -12.44 5.81 -1.09
N THR A 106 -12.46 6.37 -2.29
CA THR A 106 -13.31 5.87 -3.39
C THR A 106 -12.45 5.09 -4.38
N TYR A 107 -12.83 3.85 -4.67
CA TYR A 107 -12.23 3.06 -5.73
C TYR A 107 -12.30 3.80 -7.08
N LYS A 108 -11.20 3.77 -7.85
CA LYS A 108 -11.13 4.42 -9.17
C LYS A 108 -10.87 3.43 -10.29
N SER A 109 -9.87 2.58 -10.15
CA SER A 109 -9.46 1.64 -11.20
C SER A 109 -8.49 0.59 -10.67
N CYS A 110 -8.22 -0.45 -11.45
CA CYS A 110 -7.00 -1.24 -11.26
C CYS A 110 -5.81 -0.35 -11.63
N GLY A 111 -4.93 -0.08 -10.67
CA GLY A 111 -3.76 0.77 -10.86
C GLY A 111 -2.63 -0.01 -11.54
N PHE A 112 -2.32 -1.19 -11.02
CA PHE A 112 -1.39 -2.13 -11.63
C PHE A 112 -1.92 -3.56 -11.65
N VAL A 113 -1.46 -4.36 -12.60
CA VAL A 113 -1.64 -5.81 -12.62
C VAL A 113 -0.26 -6.44 -12.73
N TRP A 114 0.14 -7.21 -11.73
CA TRP A 114 1.37 -7.98 -11.76
C TRP A 114 1.12 -9.35 -12.38
N VAL A 115 1.69 -9.59 -13.55
CA VAL A 115 1.82 -10.92 -14.13
C VAL A 115 3.07 -11.57 -13.57
N LYS A 116 2.87 -12.66 -12.81
CA LYS A 116 3.94 -13.37 -12.14
C LYS A 116 4.71 -14.24 -13.13
N GLN A 117 5.99 -13.97 -13.28
CA GLN A 117 6.89 -14.87 -13.99
C GLN A 117 7.52 -15.88 -13.02
N ASN A 118 7.95 -17.02 -13.54
CA ASN A 118 8.77 -17.96 -12.79
C ASN A 118 10.09 -17.29 -12.37
N ALA A 119 10.66 -17.69 -11.23
CA ALA A 119 11.85 -17.05 -10.68
C ALA A 119 13.07 -17.08 -11.62
N LYS A 120 13.11 -18.05 -12.55
CA LYS A 120 14.18 -18.22 -13.55
C LYS A 120 13.86 -17.61 -14.92
N ALA A 121 12.73 -16.93 -15.07
CA ALA A 121 12.37 -16.27 -16.31
C ALA A 121 13.24 -15.02 -16.50
N ALA A 122 14.43 -15.22 -17.07
CA ALA A 122 15.35 -14.16 -17.48
C ALA A 122 15.51 -14.26 -19.00
N GLY A 123 14.78 -13.42 -19.74
CA GLY A 123 14.81 -13.43 -21.20
C GLY A 123 14.21 -12.16 -21.80
N LEU A 124 14.69 -11.78 -22.98
CA LEU A 124 14.17 -10.65 -23.76
C LEU A 124 12.73 -10.90 -24.26
N TRP A 125 12.32 -12.17 -24.28
CA TRP A 125 11.01 -12.64 -24.69
C TRP A 125 10.37 -13.41 -23.55
N VAL A 126 9.07 -13.22 -23.35
CA VAL A 126 8.28 -13.93 -22.33
C VAL A 126 7.30 -14.83 -23.05
N ASP A 127 7.46 -16.15 -22.89
CA ASP A 127 6.47 -17.14 -23.32
C ASP A 127 5.48 -17.45 -22.19
N PHE A 128 4.33 -18.03 -22.51
CA PHE A 128 3.37 -18.47 -21.49
C PHE A 128 3.98 -19.47 -20.49
N ARG A 129 4.96 -20.28 -20.92
CA ARG A 129 5.70 -21.23 -20.07
C ARG A 129 6.58 -20.54 -19.03
N ASP A 130 6.95 -19.29 -19.26
CA ASP A 130 7.73 -18.48 -18.33
C ASP A 130 6.86 -17.89 -17.22
N LEU A 131 5.53 -18.00 -17.33
CA LEU A 131 4.59 -17.51 -16.34
C LEU A 131 4.39 -18.50 -15.19
N PHE A 132 4.30 -17.98 -13.97
CA PHE A 132 3.95 -18.77 -12.81
C PHE A 132 2.45 -19.11 -12.83
N LEU A 133 2.12 -20.39 -12.63
CA LEU A 133 0.74 -20.87 -12.53
C LEU A 133 0.41 -21.32 -11.11
N GLY A 134 -0.26 -20.46 -10.35
CA GLY A 134 -0.86 -20.78 -9.05
C GLY A 134 -2.13 -21.63 -9.17
N LEU A 135 -2.62 -22.13 -8.04
CA LEU A 135 -3.77 -23.04 -7.99
C LEU A 135 -5.06 -22.39 -8.50
N GLY A 136 -5.34 -21.15 -8.04
CA GLY A 136 -6.54 -20.38 -8.38
C GLY A 136 -7.86 -21.08 -8.02
N TYR A 137 -8.98 -20.53 -8.51
CA TYR A 137 -10.34 -21.03 -8.31
C TYR A 137 -11.08 -21.02 -9.65
N GLY A 138 -11.23 -22.17 -10.29
CA GLY A 138 -11.82 -22.31 -11.64
C GLY A 138 -10.83 -22.06 -12.79
N THR A 139 -9.85 -21.17 -12.61
CA THR A 139 -8.70 -20.98 -13.52
C THR A 139 -7.39 -20.92 -12.74
N ARG A 140 -6.27 -21.22 -13.40
CA ARG A 140 -4.93 -21.12 -12.79
C ARG A 140 -4.57 -19.65 -12.60
N GLY A 141 -4.33 -19.24 -11.36
CA GLY A 141 -4.00 -17.85 -11.04
C GLY A 141 -2.55 -17.51 -11.36
N ASN A 142 -2.31 -16.50 -12.17
CA ASN A 142 -0.98 -16.01 -12.55
C ASN A 142 -0.79 -14.50 -12.35
N THR A 143 -1.82 -13.81 -11.86
CA THR A 143 -1.80 -12.36 -11.66
C THR A 143 -2.25 -11.94 -10.25
N GLU A 144 -1.75 -10.79 -9.81
CA GLU A 144 -2.23 -10.03 -8.66
C GLU A 144 -2.54 -8.60 -9.07
N PHE A 145 -3.51 -7.98 -8.40
CA PHE A 145 -3.88 -6.60 -8.67
C PHE A 145 -3.30 -5.66 -7.60
N CYS A 146 -3.07 -4.42 -8.00
CA CYS A 146 -2.94 -3.27 -7.11
C CYS A 146 -4.03 -2.27 -7.49
N LEU A 147 -5.07 -2.13 -6.67
CA LEU A 147 -6.16 -1.19 -6.93
C LEU A 147 -5.69 0.23 -6.64
N ARG A 148 -6.19 1.17 -7.43
CA ARG A 148 -6.04 2.61 -7.20
C ARG A 148 -7.36 3.17 -6.70
N ALA A 149 -7.31 3.81 -5.54
CA ALA A 149 -8.41 4.55 -4.94
C ALA A 149 -7.96 5.97 -4.58
N ALA A 150 -8.92 6.87 -4.36
CA ALA A 150 -8.61 8.26 -4.03
C ALA A 150 -9.60 8.84 -3.02
N ARG A 151 -9.06 9.70 -2.15
CA ARG A 151 -9.78 10.64 -1.29
C ARG A 151 -9.48 12.05 -1.79
N GLY A 152 -10.51 12.90 -1.89
CA GLY A 152 -10.35 14.24 -2.46
C GLY A 152 -9.96 14.20 -3.94
N ALA A 153 -9.06 15.09 -4.34
CA ALA A 153 -8.60 15.28 -5.71
C ALA A 153 -7.06 15.22 -5.84
N PRO A 154 -6.42 14.05 -5.58
CA PRO A 154 -4.97 13.90 -5.70
C PRO A 154 -4.54 14.13 -7.15
N LYS A 155 -3.52 14.98 -7.34
CA LYS A 155 -3.05 15.39 -8.66
C LYS A 155 -1.89 14.52 -9.13
N LEU A 156 -1.98 14.04 -10.36
CA LEU A 156 -0.87 13.41 -11.06
C LEU A 156 0.22 14.44 -11.37
N LYS A 157 1.48 13.99 -11.39
CA LYS A 157 2.60 14.75 -11.95
C LYS A 157 2.35 15.08 -13.44
N PRO A 158 2.80 16.25 -13.92
CA PRO A 158 2.75 16.58 -15.34
C PRO A 158 3.43 15.49 -16.18
N GLY A 159 2.78 15.04 -17.26
CA GLY A 159 3.32 14.02 -18.17
C GLY A 159 3.24 12.57 -17.67
N ALA A 160 2.81 12.31 -16.43
CA ALA A 160 2.87 10.97 -15.83
C ALA A 160 1.85 9.94 -16.37
N ARG A 161 0.99 10.33 -17.32
CA ARG A 161 -0.04 9.43 -17.89
C ARG A 161 0.53 8.28 -18.72
N ALA A 162 1.83 8.29 -19.03
CA ALA A 162 2.50 7.24 -19.78
C ALA A 162 2.89 6.02 -18.94
N VAL A 163 2.76 6.08 -17.61
CA VAL A 163 3.13 4.95 -16.73
C VAL A 163 2.22 3.73 -17.02
N PRO A 164 2.79 2.58 -17.43
CA PRO A 164 2.00 1.40 -17.78
C PRO A 164 1.32 0.75 -16.56
N GLN A 165 0.14 0.16 -16.78
CA GLN A 165 -0.57 -0.63 -15.76
C GLN A 165 0.06 -2.02 -15.54
N LEU A 166 0.56 -2.64 -16.61
CA LEU A 166 1.03 -4.03 -16.58
C LEU A 166 2.45 -4.11 -16.00
N ILE A 167 2.64 -4.92 -14.98
CA ILE A 167 3.96 -5.27 -14.42
C ILE A 167 4.24 -6.73 -14.78
N LEU A 168 5.28 -6.97 -15.57
CA LEU A 168 5.80 -8.32 -15.80
C LEU A 168 7.08 -8.47 -14.97
N ALA A 169 7.01 -9.27 -13.91
CA ALA A 169 8.15 -9.45 -13.02
C ALA A 169 8.20 -10.87 -12.44
N PRO A 170 9.39 -11.42 -12.16
CA PRO A 170 9.56 -12.72 -11.54
C PRO A 170 9.03 -12.70 -10.11
N ARG A 171 8.40 -13.80 -9.70
CA ARG A 171 8.07 -14.01 -8.29
C ARG A 171 9.35 -14.24 -7.49
N ARG A 172 9.44 -13.57 -6.35
CA ARG A 172 10.56 -13.66 -5.41
C ARG A 172 10.15 -14.42 -4.15
N GLU A 173 10.66 -14.02 -2.98
CA GLU A 173 10.23 -14.53 -1.68
C GLU A 173 8.71 -14.45 -1.52
N HIS A 174 8.14 -15.28 -0.65
CA HIS A 174 6.69 -15.43 -0.53
C HIS A 174 5.99 -14.09 -0.30
N SER A 175 5.07 -13.73 -1.21
CA SER A 175 4.27 -12.49 -1.18
C SER A 175 5.08 -11.19 -1.28
N ARG A 176 6.37 -11.22 -1.67
CA ARG A 176 7.12 -9.99 -2.00
C ARG A 176 6.65 -9.42 -3.34
N LYS A 177 6.06 -8.22 -3.29
CA LYS A 177 5.56 -7.48 -4.46
C LYS A 177 6.72 -6.93 -5.31
N PRO A 178 6.52 -6.60 -6.59
CA PRO A 178 7.62 -6.13 -7.45
C PRO A 178 8.07 -4.71 -7.09
N ASP A 179 9.39 -4.48 -7.03
CA ASP A 179 9.99 -3.18 -6.65
C ASP A 179 9.58 -2.03 -7.58
N GLU A 180 9.33 -2.35 -8.86
CA GLU A 180 8.89 -1.38 -9.88
C GLU A 180 7.57 -0.68 -9.51
N THR A 181 6.80 -1.25 -8.58
CA THR A 181 5.55 -0.64 -8.07
C THR A 181 5.82 0.74 -7.50
N HIS A 182 6.83 0.85 -6.61
CA HIS A 182 7.16 2.12 -5.97
C HIS A 182 7.64 3.16 -6.97
N GLU A 183 8.53 2.76 -7.88
CA GLU A 183 9.07 3.63 -8.94
C GLU A 183 7.96 4.19 -9.83
N ARG A 184 6.99 3.35 -10.21
CA ARG A 184 5.83 3.78 -10.99
C ARG A 184 4.90 4.71 -10.21
N ILE A 185 4.71 4.47 -8.90
CA ILE A 185 3.92 5.37 -8.05
C ILE A 185 4.61 6.73 -7.88
N GLU A 186 5.92 6.73 -7.65
CA GLU A 186 6.75 7.93 -7.56
C GLU A 186 6.74 8.72 -8.88
N ALA A 187 6.72 8.05 -10.03
CA ALA A 187 6.55 8.69 -11.33
C ALA A 187 5.16 9.34 -11.50
N LEU A 188 4.13 8.81 -10.85
CA LEU A 188 2.75 9.30 -10.93
C LEU A 188 2.44 10.45 -9.96
N TYR A 189 2.97 10.40 -8.73
CA TYR A 189 2.57 11.29 -7.64
C TYR A 189 3.77 11.76 -6.81
N ASP A 190 3.68 12.98 -6.28
CA ASP A 190 4.59 13.44 -5.22
C ASP A 190 4.14 12.94 -3.85
N GLY A 191 5.10 12.52 -3.01
CA GLY A 191 4.87 12.13 -1.61
C GLY A 191 4.49 13.32 -0.74
N PRO A 192 4.33 13.24 0.59
CA PRO A 192 4.89 12.20 1.43
C PRO A 192 4.26 10.84 1.17
N TYR A 193 5.08 9.79 1.22
CA TYR A 193 4.71 8.42 0.92
C TYR A 193 4.68 7.58 2.21
N LEU A 194 3.59 6.83 2.41
CA LEU A 194 3.45 5.84 3.48
C LEU A 194 3.34 4.44 2.84
N GLU A 195 4.14 3.49 3.33
CA GLU A 195 4.00 2.08 3.00
C GLU A 195 3.50 1.32 4.22
N MET A 196 2.26 0.83 4.14
CA MET A 196 1.64 0.03 5.18
C MET A 196 1.90 -1.46 4.95
N PHE A 197 2.15 -2.18 6.04
CA PHE A 197 2.59 -3.58 6.05
C PHE A 197 3.92 -3.77 5.31
N ALA A 198 4.78 -2.74 5.38
CA ALA A 198 6.10 -2.76 4.76
C ALA A 198 6.94 -3.91 5.35
N ARG A 199 7.66 -4.60 4.47
CA ARG A 199 8.60 -5.68 4.84
C ARG A 199 10.06 -5.29 4.67
N GLU A 200 10.30 -4.17 4.02
CA GLU A 200 11.60 -3.57 3.79
C GLU A 200 11.47 -2.05 3.87
N ARG A 201 12.55 -1.38 4.25
CA ARG A 201 12.64 0.08 4.22
C ARG A 201 13.00 0.52 2.81
N ARG A 202 12.30 1.54 2.30
CA ARG A 202 12.63 2.19 1.02
C ARG A 202 12.91 3.68 1.25
N PRO A 203 14.01 4.22 0.70
CA PRO A 203 14.27 5.66 0.76
C PRO A 203 13.08 6.48 0.25
N GLY A 204 12.71 7.53 0.99
CA GLY A 204 11.56 8.38 0.66
C GLY A 204 10.20 7.86 1.10
N TRP A 205 10.08 6.59 1.49
CA TRP A 205 8.84 5.99 2.02
C TRP A 205 8.92 5.87 3.53
N THR A 206 7.87 6.31 4.22
CA THR A 206 7.71 5.98 5.65
C THR A 206 7.16 4.56 5.76
N PRO A 207 7.89 3.61 6.35
CA PRO A 207 7.35 2.27 6.56
C PRO A 207 6.46 2.24 7.81
N TRP A 208 5.38 1.48 7.74
CA TRP A 208 4.56 1.09 8.88
C TRP A 208 4.26 -0.41 8.82
N GLY A 209 4.49 -1.13 9.91
CA GLY A 209 4.22 -2.56 9.98
C GLY A 209 5.04 -3.25 11.07
N ASN A 210 4.68 -4.49 11.38
CA ASN A 210 5.36 -5.30 12.41
C ASN A 210 6.62 -6.00 11.89
N GLU A 211 6.95 -5.86 10.60
CA GLU A 211 7.99 -6.62 9.91
C GLU A 211 8.95 -5.75 9.08
N VAL A 212 9.10 -4.47 9.42
CA VAL A 212 9.80 -3.45 8.59
C VAL A 212 11.25 -3.82 8.22
N ASP A 213 11.88 -4.76 8.94
CA ASP A 213 13.26 -5.21 8.71
C ASP A 213 13.37 -6.67 8.22
N ARG A 214 12.29 -7.29 7.70
CA ARG A 214 12.28 -8.73 7.30
C ARG A 214 13.21 -9.07 6.13
N PHE A 215 13.51 -8.11 5.25
CA PHE A 215 14.42 -8.30 4.11
C PHE A 215 15.60 -7.32 4.06
N GLY A 216 15.76 -6.48 5.09
CA GLY A 216 16.86 -5.52 5.17
C GLY A 216 18.18 -6.20 5.53
N GLY A 217 19.12 -6.22 4.59
CA GLY A 217 20.54 -6.35 4.94
C GLY A 217 20.98 -5.11 5.70
N ALA A 218 21.76 -5.30 6.78
CA ALA A 218 22.26 -4.24 7.64
C ALA A 218 22.83 -3.07 6.83
N VAL A 219 22.21 -1.90 6.93
CA VAL A 219 22.85 -0.66 6.51
C VAL A 219 23.69 -0.22 7.71
N GLU A 220 24.99 -0.50 7.65
CA GLU A 220 25.95 0.06 8.59
C GLU A 220 25.88 1.58 8.50
N ALA A 221 25.57 2.22 9.63
CA ALA A 221 25.73 3.64 9.80
C ALA A 221 27.23 3.95 9.81
N THR A 222 27.77 4.43 8.69
CA THR A 222 29.04 5.14 8.70
C THR A 222 28.80 6.54 9.28
N GLY A 223 29.44 6.79 10.43
CA GLY A 223 29.52 8.10 11.07
C GLY A 223 30.54 9.03 10.41
#